data_AF-A0A9E3SF30-F1
#
_entry.id   AF-A0A9E3SF30-F1
#
_cell.length_a   1.000
_cell.length_b   1.000
_cell.length_c   1.000
_cell.angle_alpha   90.00
_cell.angle_beta   90.00
_cell.angle_gamma   90.00
#
_symmetry.space_group_name_H-M   'P 1'
#
loop_
_entity.id
_entity.type
_entity.pdbx_description
1 polymer ?
#
loop_
_entity_poly.entity_id
_entity_poly.type
_entity_poly.pdbx_seq_one_letter_code
_entity_poly.pdbx_strand_id
1 'polypeptide(L)'
;MSRPIPLAAFASRRDFLQAAGFTLVAAAAGCVRPPAQVLAPLEETAESPAGRRIEYATTCAGCGAGCGISASVRDGRPVKLEGLPSHPVSRGGLCAAGQAGLLGLYDSHRVLQPRVRG
;
A
#
# COMPACT_ATOMS: atom_id res chain seq x y z
N MET A 1 54.37 1.86 27.40
CA MET A 1 53.77 1.47 28.69
C MET A 1 52.27 1.71 28.63
N SER A 2 51.55 0.60 28.55
CA SER A 2 50.10 0.46 28.54
C SER A 2 49.45 1.20 29.70
N ARG A 3 48.68 2.26 29.40
CA ARG A 3 47.83 2.90 30.40
C ARG A 3 46.64 1.96 30.66
N PRO A 4 46.42 1.51 31.92
CA PRO A 4 45.32 0.62 32.23
C PRO A 4 44.01 1.35 31.97
N ILE A 5 43.07 0.68 31.30
CA ILE A 5 41.70 1.13 31.13
C ILE A 5 41.07 1.13 32.53
N PRO A 6 40.73 2.27 33.15
CA PRO A 6 40.12 2.25 34.47
C PRO A 6 38.67 1.80 34.32
N LEU A 7 38.39 0.57 34.75
CA LEU A 7 37.07 -0.01 35.00
C LEU A 7 36.42 0.65 36.23
N ALA A 8 36.40 1.98 36.32
CA ALA A 8 35.82 2.73 37.43
C ALA A 8 34.56 3.48 36.95
N ALA A 9 33.44 3.13 37.55
CA ALA A 9 32.14 3.77 37.39
C ALA A 9 32.25 5.31 37.44
N PHE A 10 31.59 5.98 36.49
CA PHE A 10 31.22 7.41 36.47
C PHE A 10 31.93 8.31 37.50
N ALA A 11 33.17 8.71 37.22
CA ALA A 11 34.02 9.44 38.17
C ALA A 11 33.62 10.92 38.41
N SER A 12 32.80 11.54 37.54
CA SER A 12 32.28 12.91 37.76
C SER A 12 30.90 13.14 37.16
N ARG A 13 30.18 14.17 37.65
CA ARG A 13 28.86 14.60 37.11
C ARG A 13 28.94 14.95 35.62
N ARG A 14 30.09 15.45 35.15
CA ARG A 14 30.30 15.80 33.73
C ARG A 14 30.41 14.54 32.86
N ASP A 15 31.13 13.53 33.32
CA ASP A 15 31.29 12.26 32.59
C ASP A 15 29.97 11.50 32.47
N PHE A 16 29.15 11.53 33.53
CA PHE A 16 27.78 11.00 33.51
C PHE A 16 26.90 11.75 32.50
N LEU A 17 26.89 13.09 32.54
CA LEU A 17 26.09 13.90 31.60
C LEU A 17 26.56 13.73 30.16
N GLN A 18 27.86 13.56 29.93
CA GLN A 18 28.42 13.33 28.60
C GLN A 18 28.02 11.96 28.06
N ALA A 19 28.11 10.90 28.88
CA ALA A 19 27.66 9.56 28.50
C ALA A 19 26.13 9.51 28.25
N ALA A 20 25.32 10.10 29.15
CA ALA A 20 23.87 10.17 29.00
C ALA A 20 23.43 10.99 27.79
N GLY A 21 24.16 12.06 27.46
CA GLY A 21 23.93 12.86 26.26
C GLY A 21 24.17 12.06 24.97
N PHE A 22 25.27 11.32 24.89
CA PHE A 22 25.58 10.49 23.72
C PHE A 22 24.58 9.33 23.54
N THR A 23 24.11 8.70 24.63
CA THR A 23 23.12 7.61 24.52
C THR A 23 21.74 8.11 24.06
N LEU A 24 21.31 9.30 24.51
CA LEU A 24 20.06 9.91 24.04
C LEU A 24 20.09 10.27 22.56
N VAL A 25 21.20 10.83 22.06
CA VAL A 25 21.35 11.16 20.64
C VAL A 25 21.36 9.90 19.77
N ALA A 26 22.06 8.84 20.19
CA ALA A 26 22.09 7.57 19.48
C ALA A 26 20.69 6.92 19.40
N ALA A 27 19.89 6.99 20.45
CA ALA A 27 18.52 6.50 20.46
C ALA A 27 17.61 7.30 19.50
N ALA A 28 17.79 8.61 19.39
CA ALA A 28 17.01 9.46 18.50
C ALA A 28 17.34 9.27 17.02
N ALA A 29 18.58 8.90 16.68
CA ALA A 29 19.02 8.66 15.30
C ALA A 29 18.28 7.48 14.63
N GLY A 30 17.72 6.54 15.40
CA GLY A 30 16.91 5.43 14.88
C GLY A 30 15.51 5.82 14.41
N CYS A 31 15.05 7.04 14.69
CA CYS A 31 13.72 7.52 14.32
C CYS A 31 13.65 8.16 12.92
N VAL A 32 14.74 8.09 12.14
CA VAL A 32 14.75 8.63 10.77
C VAL A 32 13.87 7.74 9.88
N ARG A 33 12.76 8.32 9.42
CA ARG A 33 11.93 7.68 8.39
C ARG A 33 12.74 7.64 7.09
N PRO A 34 12.83 6.49 6.40
CA PRO A 34 13.41 6.46 5.07
C PRO A 34 12.65 7.47 4.19
N PRO A 35 13.34 8.16 3.26
CA PRO A 35 12.67 9.08 2.35
C PRO A 35 11.58 8.30 1.61
N ALA A 36 10.37 8.87 1.57
CA ALA A 36 9.30 8.29 0.78
C ALA A 36 9.76 8.23 -0.68
N GLN A 37 9.83 7.03 -1.24
CA GLN A 37 10.14 6.85 -2.65
C GLN A 37 8.92 7.27 -3.45
N VAL A 38 8.87 8.55 -3.83
CA VAL A 38 7.84 9.09 -4.71
C VAL A 38 8.24 8.72 -6.13
N LEU A 39 7.71 7.61 -6.64
CA LEU A 39 7.77 7.33 -8.07
C LEU A 39 6.71 8.20 -8.75
N ALA A 40 7.16 9.20 -9.52
CA ALA A 40 6.28 9.96 -10.38
C ALA A 40 5.74 9.04 -11.50
N PRO A 41 4.43 9.10 -11.82
CA PRO A 41 3.89 8.40 -12.99
C PRO A 41 4.63 8.83 -14.25
N LEU A 42 4.93 7.86 -15.12
CA LEU A 42 5.64 8.12 -16.39
C LEU A 42 4.77 8.92 -17.37
N GLU A 43 3.44 8.78 -17.29
CA GLU A 43 2.47 9.52 -18.09
C GLU A 43 1.21 9.79 -17.27
N GLU A 44 0.80 11.06 -17.18
CA GLU A 44 -0.50 11.45 -16.62
C GLU A 44 -1.51 11.61 -17.76
N THR A 45 -2.45 10.69 -17.87
CA THR A 45 -3.55 10.79 -18.84
C THR A 45 -4.83 11.25 -18.16
N ALA A 46 -5.80 11.77 -18.94
CA ALA A 46 -7.11 12.13 -18.42
C ALA A 46 -7.85 10.93 -17.77
N GLU A 47 -7.53 9.71 -18.21
CA GLU A 47 -8.08 8.44 -17.72
C GLU A 47 -7.35 7.91 -16.47
N SER A 48 -6.16 8.41 -16.17
CA SER A 48 -5.37 8.04 -14.98
C SER A 48 -4.58 9.24 -14.41
N PRO A 49 -5.28 10.26 -13.87
CA PRO A 49 -4.65 11.33 -13.14
C PRO A 49 -4.08 10.84 -11.81
N ALA A 50 -2.85 11.25 -11.50
CA ALA A 50 -2.18 10.81 -10.28
C ALA A 50 -2.98 11.18 -9.03
N GLY A 51 -3.19 10.21 -8.15
CA GLY A 51 -3.80 10.43 -6.84
C GLY A 51 -5.30 10.75 -6.85
N ARG A 52 -5.99 10.76 -8.00
CA ARG A 52 -7.45 10.97 -8.12
C ARG A 52 -8.20 9.65 -8.41
N ARG A 53 -9.43 9.53 -7.90
CA ARG A 53 -10.32 8.38 -8.16
C ARG A 53 -11.13 8.71 -9.39
N ILE A 54 -11.20 7.75 -10.29
CA ILE A 54 -12.15 7.77 -11.41
C ILE A 54 -13.09 6.58 -11.24
N GLU A 55 -14.34 6.77 -11.62
CA GLU A 55 -15.36 5.72 -11.66
C GLU A 55 -15.55 5.25 -13.10
N TYR A 56 -15.47 3.95 -13.32
CA TYR A 56 -15.73 3.32 -14.62
C TYR A 56 -16.95 2.42 -14.54
N ALA A 57 -17.91 2.62 -15.44
CA ALA A 57 -19.04 1.71 -15.58
C ALA A 57 -18.60 0.42 -16.30
N THR A 58 -18.84 -0.73 -15.68
CA THR A 58 -18.54 -2.04 -16.24
C THR A 58 -19.56 -3.08 -15.78
N THR A 59 -19.35 -4.36 -16.09
CA THR A 59 -20.26 -5.46 -15.73
C THR A 59 -19.55 -6.52 -14.90
N CYS A 60 -20.24 -7.04 -13.90
CA CYS A 60 -19.77 -8.14 -13.06
C CYS A 60 -20.02 -9.47 -13.77
N ALA A 61 -18.95 -10.24 -13.97
CA ALA A 61 -18.98 -11.55 -14.60
C ALA A 61 -18.79 -12.71 -13.59
N GLY A 62 -18.98 -12.46 -12.29
CA GLY A 62 -18.81 -13.49 -11.25
C GLY A 62 -19.88 -14.59 -11.25
N CYS A 63 -21.06 -14.30 -11.79
CA CYS A 63 -22.13 -15.26 -12.02
C CYS A 63 -22.96 -14.86 -13.26
N GLY A 64 -23.95 -15.67 -13.62
CA GLY A 64 -24.80 -15.43 -14.79
C GLY A 64 -25.75 -14.22 -14.70
N ALA A 65 -25.79 -13.50 -13.56
CA ALA A 65 -26.70 -12.37 -13.38
C ALA A 65 -26.28 -11.09 -14.14
N GLY A 66 -25.00 -10.95 -14.49
CA GLY A 66 -24.52 -9.81 -15.28
C GLY A 66 -24.76 -8.44 -14.63
N CYS A 67 -24.55 -8.30 -13.32
CA CYS A 67 -24.80 -7.04 -12.62
C CYS A 67 -23.93 -5.90 -13.16
N GLY A 68 -24.52 -4.75 -13.52
CA GLY A 68 -23.75 -3.54 -13.84
C GLY A 68 -23.12 -2.95 -12.58
N ILE A 69 -21.85 -2.57 -12.67
CA ILE A 69 -21.05 -2.11 -11.53
C ILE A 69 -20.29 -0.84 -11.89
N SER A 70 -20.00 -0.02 -10.88
CA SER A 70 -19.06 1.08 -10.94
C SER A 70 -17.74 0.64 -10.31
N ALA A 71 -16.65 0.72 -11.07
CA ALA A 71 -15.31 0.39 -10.62
C ALA A 71 -14.55 1.68 -10.30
N SER A 72 -14.24 1.87 -9.02
CA SER A 72 -13.36 2.93 -8.57
C SER A 72 -11.92 2.58 -8.92
N VAL A 73 -11.26 3.39 -9.75
CA VAL A 73 -9.90 3.21 -10.23
C VAL A 73 -9.02 4.35 -9.70
N ARG A 74 -7.82 4.00 -9.22
CA ARG A 74 -6.76 4.92 -8.79
C ARG A 74 -5.49 4.54 -9.54
N ASP A 75 -4.85 5.50 -10.21
CA ASP A 75 -3.58 5.28 -10.93
C ASP A 75 -3.65 4.06 -11.89
N GLY A 76 -4.76 3.93 -12.63
CA GLY A 76 -5.02 2.83 -13.55
C GLY A 76 -5.37 1.48 -12.90
N ARG A 77 -5.45 1.41 -11.57
CA ARG A 77 -5.75 0.18 -10.82
C ARG A 77 -7.13 0.23 -10.15
N PRO A 78 -8.03 -0.72 -10.43
CA PRO A 78 -9.30 -0.85 -9.71
C PRO A 78 -9.05 -1.10 -8.22
N VAL A 79 -9.63 -0.28 -7.34
CA VAL A 79 -9.49 -0.39 -5.88
C VAL A 79 -10.79 -0.79 -5.18
N LYS A 80 -11.94 -0.54 -5.82
CA LYS A 80 -13.26 -0.89 -5.26
C LYS A 80 -14.28 -1.11 -6.37
N LEU A 81 -15.21 -2.04 -6.15
CA LEU A 81 -16.36 -2.28 -7.01
C LEU A 81 -17.63 -1.99 -6.22
N GLU A 82 -18.58 -1.28 -6.83
CA GLU A 82 -19.91 -1.03 -6.26
C GLU A 82 -21.00 -1.24 -7.31
N GLY A 83 -22.24 -1.42 -6.89
CA GLY A 83 -23.35 -1.57 -7.84
C GLY A 83 -23.60 -0.25 -8.56
N LEU A 84 -23.91 -0.29 -9.85
CA LEU A 84 -24.29 0.90 -10.60
C LEU A 84 -25.77 1.23 -10.32
N PRO A 85 -26.13 2.42 -9.77
CA PRO A 85 -27.51 2.75 -9.44
C PRO A 85 -28.47 2.75 -10.64
N SER A 86 -27.99 3.10 -11.82
CA SER A 86 -28.77 3.14 -13.06
C SER A 86 -28.99 1.77 -13.71
N HIS A 87 -28.29 0.72 -13.26
CA HIS A 87 -28.40 -0.60 -13.87
C HIS A 87 -29.55 -1.42 -13.24
N PRO A 88 -30.41 -2.05 -14.05
CA PRO A 88 -31.66 -2.65 -13.57
C PRO A 88 -31.48 -3.79 -12.56
N VAL A 89 -30.37 -4.54 -12.68
CA VAL A 89 -30.06 -5.71 -11.83
C VAL A 89 -29.43 -5.30 -10.50
N SER A 90 -28.43 -4.42 -10.51
CA SER A 90 -27.65 -4.08 -9.31
C SER A 90 -28.30 -2.96 -8.50
N ARG A 91 -28.85 -1.92 -9.16
CA ARG A 91 -29.53 -0.78 -8.51
C ARG A 91 -28.71 -0.17 -7.35
N GLY A 92 -27.39 -0.11 -7.50
CA GLY A 92 -26.47 0.38 -6.47
C GLY A 92 -25.91 -0.69 -5.53
N GLY A 93 -26.51 -1.88 -5.48
CA GLY A 93 -26.06 -3.01 -4.66
C GLY A 93 -25.16 -3.99 -5.41
N LEU A 94 -24.27 -4.67 -4.67
CA LEU A 94 -23.45 -5.75 -5.19
C LEU A 94 -23.29 -6.85 -4.14
N CYS A 95 -23.39 -8.11 -4.56
CA CYS A 95 -23.24 -9.27 -3.67
C CYS A 95 -21.80 -9.45 -3.17
N ALA A 96 -21.62 -10.27 -2.13
CA ALA A 96 -20.30 -10.54 -1.55
C ALA A 96 -19.28 -11.07 -2.57
N ALA A 97 -19.71 -11.95 -3.48
CA ALA A 97 -18.84 -12.48 -4.54
C ALA A 97 -18.41 -11.39 -5.54
N GLY A 98 -19.34 -10.50 -5.93
CA GLY A 98 -19.02 -9.38 -6.83
C GLY A 98 -18.06 -8.38 -6.17
N GLN A 99 -18.27 -8.10 -4.88
CA GLN A 99 -17.37 -7.26 -4.08
C GLN A 99 -15.96 -7.88 -3.96
N ALA A 100 -15.89 -9.20 -3.83
CA ALA A 100 -14.63 -9.96 -3.78
C ALA A 100 -13.95 -10.13 -5.15
N GLY A 101 -14.56 -9.70 -6.26
CA GLY A 101 -14.03 -9.90 -7.61
C GLY A 101 -12.62 -9.33 -7.82
N LEU A 102 -12.26 -8.26 -7.09
CA LEU A 102 -10.90 -7.68 -7.12
C LEU A 102 -9.83 -8.64 -6.61
N LEU A 103 -10.17 -9.56 -5.70
CA LEU A 103 -9.21 -10.54 -5.19
C LEU A 103 -8.70 -11.42 -6.31
N GLY A 104 -9.56 -11.86 -7.25
CA GLY A 104 -9.14 -12.65 -8.40
C GLY A 104 -8.23 -11.90 -9.38
N LEU A 105 -8.37 -10.57 -9.46
CA LEU A 105 -7.48 -9.73 -10.29
C LEU A 105 -6.08 -9.60 -9.67
N TYR A 106 -6.02 -9.45 -8.34
CA TYR A 106 -4.78 -9.25 -7.59
C TYR A 106 -4.27 -10.52 -6.89
N ASP A 107 -4.79 -11.69 -7.26
CA ASP A 107 -4.41 -12.96 -6.66
C ASP A 107 -2.96 -13.33 -7.02
N SER A 108 -2.14 -13.70 -6.04
CA SER A 108 -0.74 -14.08 -6.25
C SER A 108 -0.56 -15.41 -6.99
N HIS A 109 -1.58 -16.27 -6.98
CA HIS A 109 -1.63 -17.54 -7.70
C HIS A 109 -2.32 -17.41 -9.07
N ARG A 110 -2.72 -16.20 -9.50
CA ARG A 110 -3.29 -15.97 -10.83
C ARG A 110 -2.32 -16.42 -11.92
N VAL A 111 -2.83 -17.14 -12.92
CA VAL A 111 -2.04 -17.57 -14.08
C VAL A 111 -1.59 -16.34 -14.88
N LEU A 112 -0.28 -16.07 -14.90
CA LEU A 112 0.31 -14.90 -15.58
C LEU A 112 0.69 -15.18 -17.03
N GLN A 113 0.92 -16.45 -17.37
CA GLN A 113 1.42 -16.86 -18.69
C GLN A 113 0.64 -18.08 -19.19
N PRO A 114 0.41 -18.18 -20.51
CA PRO A 114 -0.17 -19.38 -21.11
C PRO A 114 0.63 -20.63 -20.72
N ARG A 115 -0.06 -21.72 -20.41
CA ARG A 115 0.56 -23.03 -20.19
C ARG A 115 0.17 -23.97 -21.32
N VAL A 116 1.15 -24.62 -21.92
CA VAL A 116 0.95 -25.63 -22.98
C VAL A 116 1.26 -26.99 -22.37
N ARG A 117 0.26 -27.90 -22.41
CA ARG A 117 0.19 -29.23 -21.76
C ARG A 117 -0.02 -29.18 -20.23
N GLY A 118 -1.25 -29.47 -19.82
CA GLY A 118 -1.55 -30.01 -18.49
C GLY A 118 -1.23 -31.50 -18.45
#